data_AF-D2PR18-F1
#
_entry.id   AF-D2PR18-F1
#
_cell.length_a   1.000
_cell.length_b   1.000
_cell.length_c   1.000
_cell.angle_alpha   90.00
_cell.angle_beta   90.00
_cell.angle_gamma   90.00
#
_symmetry.space_group_name_H-M   'P 1'
#
loop_
_entity.id
_entity.type
_entity.pdbx_description
1 polymer ?
#
loop_
_entity_poly.entity_id
_entity_poly.type
_entity_poly.pdbx_seq_one_letter_code
_entity_poly.pdbx_strand_id
1 'polypeptide(L)'
;MLDQLRAGKPAEPQFSAADNPVRGVPIEAIKAKPGEQLALGRLAIPRLKLDDELNNGVDEAALVRGVGHWPGTPLPGSPGNAVISGHRSTNEKPFLHLDKLRPGDPIKVTVGTRSTTYRVVRTTIVAESAYVPFVLRKPSKPSDRVITLFACNPLTAHYQRIVVEARAG
;
A
#
# COMPACT_ATOMS: atom_id res chain seq x y z
N MET A 1 -1.14 37.48 22.16
CA MET A 1 0.11 37.08 21.47
C MET A 1 0.34 35.60 21.71
N LEU A 2 -0.19 34.76 20.82
CA LEU A 2 0.20 33.35 20.63
C LEU A 2 -0.34 32.93 19.27
N ASP A 3 0.41 33.39 18.27
CA ASP A 3 0.31 33.01 16.88
C ASP A 3 0.81 31.56 16.68
N GLN A 4 0.05 30.83 15.86
CA GLN A 4 0.53 29.90 14.83
C GLN A 4 1.23 28.61 15.25
N LEU A 5 0.44 27.55 15.34
CA LEU A 5 0.77 26.25 14.74
C LEU A 5 -0.38 25.82 13.81
N ARG A 6 -0.46 26.46 12.64
CA ARG A 6 -1.17 25.87 11.51
C ARG A 6 -0.30 24.73 10.99
N ALA A 7 -0.61 23.51 11.40
CA ALA A 7 -0.21 22.33 10.63
C ALA A 7 -0.75 22.53 9.21
N GLY A 8 0.14 22.83 8.27
CA GLY A 8 -0.23 22.94 6.86
C GLY A 8 -0.91 21.64 6.46
N LYS A 9 -2.15 21.72 5.99
CA LYS A 9 -2.85 20.55 5.42
C LYS A 9 -1.90 19.89 4.41
N PRO A 10 -1.64 18.58 4.50
CA PRO A 10 -0.85 17.91 3.47
C PRO A 10 -1.50 18.20 2.11
N ALA A 11 -0.69 18.60 1.14
CA ALA A 11 -1.17 18.93 -0.20
C ALA A 11 -1.97 17.76 -0.74
N GLU A 12 -3.22 18.02 -1.15
CA GLU A 12 -4.06 16.98 -1.72
C GLU A 12 -3.41 16.45 -3.00
N PRO A 13 -3.20 15.13 -3.13
CA PRO A 13 -2.74 14.54 -4.36
C PRO A 13 -3.73 14.86 -5.49
N GLN A 14 -3.28 15.55 -6.52
CA GLN A 14 -4.07 15.80 -7.73
C GLN A 14 -3.96 14.57 -8.64
N PHE A 15 -5.01 13.77 -8.70
CA PHE A 15 -5.14 12.66 -9.65
C PHE A 15 -6.18 13.04 -10.72
N SER A 16 -5.86 12.83 -12.00
CA SER A 16 -6.74 13.12 -13.13
C SER A 16 -7.73 11.97 -13.33
N ALA A 17 -8.95 12.27 -13.80
CA ALA A 17 -9.97 11.28 -14.16
C ALA A 17 -9.46 10.23 -15.18
N ALA A 18 -8.45 10.56 -16.00
CA ALA A 18 -7.81 9.65 -16.94
C ALA A 18 -6.94 8.57 -16.25
N ASP A 19 -6.50 8.82 -15.02
CA ASP A 19 -5.66 7.91 -14.22
C ASP A 19 -6.48 6.89 -13.42
N ASN A 20 -7.82 6.96 -13.49
CA ASN A 20 -8.72 6.09 -12.77
C ASN A 20 -8.70 4.66 -13.36
N PRO A 21 -8.11 3.67 -12.68
CA PRO A 21 -8.10 2.30 -13.16
C PRO A 21 -9.41 1.56 -12.85
N VAL A 22 -10.29 2.14 -12.04
CA VAL A 22 -11.60 1.59 -11.69
C VAL A 22 -12.67 2.36 -12.46
N ARG A 23 -13.07 1.84 -13.64
CA ARG A 23 -14.20 2.41 -14.38
C ARG A 23 -15.44 2.49 -13.47
N GLY A 24 -15.92 3.71 -13.22
CA GLY A 24 -17.13 3.97 -12.46
C GLY A 24 -16.95 4.29 -10.98
N VAL A 25 -15.73 4.25 -10.42
CA VAL A 25 -15.47 4.72 -9.05
C VAL A 25 -14.85 6.11 -9.13
N PRO A 26 -15.51 7.19 -8.66
CA PRO A 26 -14.92 8.52 -8.65
C PRO A 26 -13.59 8.52 -7.90
N ILE A 27 -12.59 9.26 -8.38
CA ILE A 27 -11.31 9.40 -7.66
C ILE A 27 -11.55 10.03 -6.28
N GLU A 28 -12.58 10.88 -6.14
CA GLU A 28 -12.99 11.39 -4.83
C GLU A 28 -13.48 10.28 -3.88
N ALA A 29 -13.99 9.15 -4.38
CA ALA A 29 -14.42 8.01 -3.55
C ALA A 29 -13.25 7.18 -3.00
N ILE A 30 -12.01 7.40 -3.50
CA ILE A 30 -10.78 6.85 -2.89
C ILE A 30 -10.43 7.62 -1.60
N LYS A 31 -11.00 8.83 -1.40
CA LYS A 31 -11.08 9.45 -0.06
C LYS A 31 -12.24 8.80 0.71
N ALA A 32 -12.07 7.55 1.15
CA ALA A 32 -13.04 6.93 2.06
C ALA A 32 -13.15 7.76 3.35
N LYS A 33 -14.37 7.92 3.86
CA LYS A 33 -14.58 8.51 5.19
C LYS A 33 -14.00 7.57 6.26
N PRO A 34 -13.52 8.06 7.41
CA PRO A 34 -13.11 7.20 8.51
C PRO A 34 -14.22 6.19 8.84
N GLY A 35 -13.92 4.88 8.77
CA GLY A 35 -14.86 3.79 9.02
C GLY A 35 -15.67 3.30 7.81
N GLU A 36 -15.53 3.92 6.64
CA GLU A 36 -16.15 3.44 5.39
C GLU A 36 -15.27 2.36 4.74
N GLN A 37 -15.81 1.15 4.61
CA GLN A 37 -15.11 0.01 4.01
C GLN A 37 -15.33 0.01 2.50
N LEU A 38 -14.24 0.16 1.73
CA LEU A 38 -14.26 0.12 0.28
C LEU A 38 -13.28 -0.94 -0.24
N ALA A 39 -13.81 -2.04 -0.74
CA ALA A 39 -13.02 -3.05 -1.44
C ALA A 39 -12.57 -2.53 -2.81
N LEU A 40 -11.26 -2.51 -3.04
CA LEU A 40 -10.63 -2.09 -4.31
C LEU A 40 -10.34 -3.28 -5.23
N GLY A 41 -10.08 -4.46 -4.66
CA GLY A 41 -9.79 -5.66 -5.43
C GLY A 41 -9.09 -6.75 -4.64
N ARG A 42 -8.03 -7.34 -5.19
CA ARG A 42 -7.29 -8.46 -4.58
C ARG A 42 -5.78 -8.35 -4.70
N LEU A 43 -5.07 -8.82 -3.68
CA LEU A 43 -3.62 -9.01 -3.64
C LEU A 43 -3.29 -10.50 -3.51
N ALA A 44 -2.53 -11.04 -4.45
CA ALA A 44 -2.07 -12.43 -4.42
C ALA A 44 -0.54 -12.51 -4.47
N ILE A 45 0.04 -13.29 -3.56
CA ILE A 45 1.48 -13.52 -3.44
C ILE A 45 1.73 -15.03 -3.33
N PRO A 46 1.98 -15.74 -4.46
CA PRO A 46 2.06 -17.19 -4.50
C PRO A 46 3.10 -17.79 -3.54
N ARG A 47 4.26 -17.13 -3.42
CA ARG A 47 5.35 -17.54 -2.52
C ARG A 47 4.88 -17.66 -1.06
N LEU A 48 3.93 -16.81 -0.66
CA LEU A 48 3.39 -16.75 0.69
C LEU A 48 2.07 -17.53 0.84
N LYS A 49 1.53 -18.07 -0.26
CA LYS A 49 0.16 -18.60 -0.33
C LYS A 49 -0.89 -17.58 0.12
N LEU A 50 -0.61 -16.30 -0.11
CA LEU A 50 -1.49 -15.18 0.20
C LEU A 50 -2.43 -14.93 -0.98
N ASP A 51 -3.72 -14.80 -0.70
CA ASP A 51 -4.70 -14.30 -1.64
C ASP A 51 -5.80 -13.61 -0.83
N ASP A 52 -5.75 -12.28 -0.78
CA ASP A 52 -6.55 -11.47 0.14
C ASP A 52 -7.26 -10.32 -0.57
N GLU A 53 -8.32 -9.84 0.06
CA GLU A 53 -9.02 -8.61 -0.32
C GLU A 53 -8.09 -7.40 -0.14
N LEU A 54 -8.07 -6.54 -1.15
CA LEU A 54 -7.43 -5.23 -1.11
C LEU A 54 -8.49 -4.17 -0.83
N ASN A 55 -8.39 -3.53 0.33
CA ASN A 55 -9.29 -2.49 0.80
C ASN A 55 -8.67 -1.11 0.66
N ASN A 56 -9.50 -0.06 0.65
CA ASN A 56 -9.04 1.32 0.75
C ASN A 56 -8.87 1.71 2.22
N GLY A 57 -7.71 2.27 2.58
CA GLY A 57 -7.39 2.65 3.95
C GLY A 57 -6.31 1.77 4.57
N VAL A 58 -5.62 2.31 5.57
CA VAL A 58 -4.58 1.61 6.36
C VAL A 58 -4.88 1.69 7.86
N ASP A 59 -6.13 2.02 8.21
CA ASP A 59 -6.64 1.97 9.57
C ASP A 59 -7.11 0.55 9.93
N GLU A 60 -7.46 0.35 11.20
CA GLU A 60 -7.87 -0.96 11.69
C GLU A 60 -9.12 -1.48 10.98
N ALA A 61 -10.08 -0.61 10.65
CA ALA A 61 -11.31 -1.01 9.97
C ALA A 61 -11.03 -1.61 8.57
N ALA A 62 -10.06 -1.06 7.84
CA ALA A 62 -9.64 -1.57 6.53
C ALA A 62 -8.82 -2.88 6.63
N LEU A 63 -8.02 -3.03 7.69
CA LEU A 63 -7.08 -4.17 7.84
C LEU A 63 -7.69 -5.41 8.49
N VAL A 64 -8.93 -5.35 8.98
CA VAL A 64 -9.64 -6.50 9.57
C VAL A 64 -9.91 -7.62 8.56
N ARG A 65 -10.06 -7.30 7.27
CA ARG A 65 -10.48 -8.26 6.21
C ARG A 65 -9.40 -8.55 5.15
N GLY A 66 -8.15 -8.21 5.44
CA GLY A 66 -7.04 -8.42 4.51
C GLY A 66 -6.06 -7.25 4.53
N VAL A 67 -5.75 -6.73 3.35
CA VAL A 67 -4.72 -5.70 3.17
C VAL A 67 -5.32 -4.37 2.75
N GLY A 68 -4.62 -3.29 3.08
CA GLY A 68 -5.11 -1.92 2.92
C GLY A 68 -4.22 -1.07 2.01
N HIS A 69 -4.78 -0.47 0.97
CA HIS A 69 -4.13 0.53 0.14
C HIS A 69 -4.05 1.87 0.89
N TRP A 70 -2.89 2.51 0.87
CA TRP A 70 -2.68 3.82 1.48
C TRP A 70 -3.36 4.93 0.66
N PRO A 71 -4.40 5.60 1.20
CA PRO A 71 -5.12 6.62 0.46
C PRO A 71 -4.22 7.78 0.04
N GLY A 72 -4.36 8.23 -1.21
CA GLY A 72 -3.52 9.29 -1.79
C GLY A 72 -2.24 8.79 -2.45
N THR A 73 -1.96 7.48 -2.41
CA THR A 73 -0.97 6.86 -3.31
C THR A 73 -1.64 6.37 -4.60
N PRO A 74 -0.92 6.29 -5.73
CA PRO A 74 -1.46 5.70 -6.96
C PRO A 74 -2.09 4.33 -6.71
N LEU A 75 -3.14 4.01 -7.46
CA LEU A 75 -3.71 2.67 -7.46
C LEU A 75 -2.75 1.67 -8.12
N PRO A 76 -2.72 0.41 -7.68
CA PRO A 76 -1.93 -0.64 -8.32
C PRO A 76 -2.18 -0.72 -9.83
N GLY A 77 -1.11 -0.75 -10.61
CA GLY A 77 -1.10 -0.71 -12.07
C GLY A 77 -0.87 0.68 -12.68
N SER A 78 -1.11 1.75 -11.92
CA SER A 78 -0.83 3.12 -12.37
C SER A 78 0.64 3.52 -12.15
N PRO A 79 1.18 4.49 -12.93
CA PRO A 79 2.50 5.04 -12.69
C PRO A 79 2.66 5.63 -11.27
N GLY A 80 3.85 5.50 -10.70
CA GLY A 80 4.17 5.90 -9.33
C GLY A 80 4.33 4.71 -8.38
N ASN A 81 4.12 4.96 -7.07
CA ASN A 81 4.31 3.96 -6.02
C ASN A 81 2.99 3.72 -5.28
N ALA A 82 2.33 2.59 -5.57
CA ALA A 82 1.17 2.14 -4.81
C ALA A 82 1.62 1.53 -3.48
N VAL A 83 1.06 2.00 -2.36
CA VAL A 83 1.49 1.54 -1.02
C VAL A 83 0.39 0.70 -0.40
N ILE A 84 0.74 -0.48 0.12
CA ILE A 84 -0.18 -1.41 0.76
C ILE A 84 0.34 -1.81 2.14
N SER A 85 -0.52 -1.67 3.14
CA SER A 85 -0.31 -2.12 4.52
C SER A 85 -1.02 -3.45 4.78
N GLY A 86 -0.51 -4.21 5.73
CA GLY A 86 -1.17 -5.42 6.23
C GLY A 86 -0.64 -5.80 7.60
N HIS A 87 -1.46 -6.47 8.41
CA HIS A 87 -1.01 -6.96 9.71
C HIS A 87 0.05 -8.05 9.55
N ARG A 88 1.06 -8.01 10.42
CA ARG A 88 2.07 -9.07 10.52
C ARG A 88 1.81 -10.06 11.65
N SER A 89 1.24 -9.59 12.77
CA SER A 89 1.20 -10.34 14.03
C SER A 89 -0.19 -10.46 14.64
N THR A 90 -1.17 -9.66 14.20
CA THR A 90 -2.55 -9.61 14.70
C THR A 90 -3.56 -10.08 13.65
N ASN A 91 -4.71 -10.60 14.11
CA ASN A 91 -5.85 -11.03 13.29
C ASN A 91 -5.46 -12.09 12.23
N GLU A 92 -5.85 -11.89 10.97
CA GLU A 92 -5.57 -12.78 9.83
C GLU A 92 -4.08 -12.78 9.42
N LYS A 93 -3.32 -11.75 9.83
CA LYS A 93 -1.87 -11.62 9.63
C LYS A 93 -1.42 -11.84 8.18
N PRO A 94 -2.02 -11.13 7.21
CA PRO A 94 -1.74 -11.35 5.78
C PRO A 94 -0.26 -11.19 5.41
N PHE A 95 0.45 -10.35 6.15
CA PHE A 95 1.86 -10.03 5.93
C PHE A 95 2.82 -10.74 6.89
N LEU A 96 2.37 -11.75 7.64
CA LEU A 96 3.17 -12.53 8.59
C LEU A 96 4.53 -12.94 8.04
N HIS A 97 4.57 -13.30 6.75
CA HIS A 97 5.71 -13.90 6.09
C HIS A 97 6.37 -13.01 5.00
N LEU A 98 6.20 -11.68 5.06
CA LEU A 98 6.90 -10.79 4.11
C LEU A 98 8.43 -10.99 4.11
N ASP A 99 9.01 -11.45 5.22
CA ASP A 99 10.44 -11.79 5.33
C ASP A 99 10.87 -12.98 4.44
N LYS A 100 9.91 -13.79 3.95
CA LYS A 100 10.19 -14.93 3.08
C LYS A 100 10.23 -14.58 1.59
N LEU A 101 9.88 -13.34 1.23
CA LEU A 101 9.95 -12.85 -0.15
C LEU A 101 11.38 -12.60 -0.59
N ARG A 102 11.64 -12.89 -1.86
CA ARG A 102 12.95 -12.80 -2.49
C ARG A 102 12.86 -11.97 -3.77
N PRO A 103 13.95 -11.35 -4.21
CA PRO A 103 13.99 -10.70 -5.51
C PRO A 103 13.48 -11.62 -6.63
N GLY A 104 12.60 -11.09 -7.48
CA GLY A 104 11.97 -11.82 -8.58
C GLY A 104 10.62 -12.47 -8.26
N ASP A 105 10.28 -12.68 -6.98
CA ASP A 105 9.00 -13.25 -6.58
C ASP A 105 7.83 -12.40 -7.12
N PRO A 106 6.76 -13.02 -7.66
CA PRO A 106 5.63 -12.29 -8.21
C PRO A 106 4.67 -11.81 -7.11
N ILE A 107 4.22 -10.57 -7.26
CA ILE A 107 3.11 -9.98 -6.51
C ILE A 107 2.06 -9.57 -7.54
N LYS A 108 0.88 -10.20 -7.50
CA LYS A 108 -0.21 -9.92 -8.44
C LYS A 108 -1.27 -9.09 -7.73
N VAL A 109 -1.66 -7.98 -8.35
CA VAL A 109 -2.74 -7.13 -7.85
C VAL A 109 -3.80 -7.00 -8.93
N THR A 110 -5.05 -7.19 -8.53
CA THR A 110 -6.21 -6.99 -9.40
C THR A 110 -7.06 -5.88 -8.82
N VAL A 111 -7.36 -4.86 -9.63
CA VAL A 111 -8.21 -3.72 -9.29
C VAL A 111 -9.23 -3.55 -10.41
N GLY A 112 -10.52 -3.71 -10.09
CA GLY A 112 -11.56 -3.86 -11.11
C GLY A 112 -11.25 -4.99 -12.09
N THR A 113 -11.20 -4.69 -13.39
CA THR A 113 -10.85 -5.66 -14.45
C THR A 113 -9.36 -5.70 -14.79
N ARG A 114 -8.53 -4.86 -14.16
CA ARG A 114 -7.10 -4.73 -14.46
C ARG A 114 -6.28 -5.58 -13.50
N SER A 115 -5.40 -6.41 -14.04
CA SER A 115 -4.44 -7.18 -13.25
C SER A 115 -3.02 -6.79 -13.60
N THR A 116 -2.21 -6.47 -12.60
CA THR A 116 -0.80 -6.09 -12.75
C THR A 116 0.07 -7.05 -11.94
N THR A 117 1.14 -7.54 -12.54
CA THR A 117 2.15 -8.36 -11.85
C THR A 117 3.41 -7.53 -11.63
N TYR A 118 3.81 -7.43 -10.37
CA TYR A 118 5.06 -6.83 -9.93
C TYR A 118 6.06 -7.93 -9.58
N ARG A 119 7.35 -7.63 -9.69
CA ARG A 119 8.44 -8.48 -9.22
C ARG A 119 9.15 -7.82 -8.08
N VAL A 120 9.34 -8.56 -6.99
CA VAL A 120 10.08 -8.08 -5.82
C VAL A 120 11.49 -7.65 -6.25
N VAL A 121 11.90 -6.48 -5.77
CA VAL A 121 13.26 -5.95 -5.95
C VAL A 121 14.05 -6.19 -4.68
N ARG A 122 13.50 -5.81 -3.52
CA ARG A 122 14.18 -5.97 -2.23
C ARG A 122 13.23 -5.90 -1.05
N THR A 123 13.72 -6.38 0.08
CA THR A 123 13.12 -6.24 1.40
C THR A 123 14.04 -5.40 2.28
N THR A 124 13.47 -4.54 3.13
CA THR A 124 14.22 -3.62 4.00
C THR A 124 13.52 -3.50 5.34
N ILE A 125 14.29 -3.42 6.43
CA ILE A 125 13.77 -3.07 7.76
C ILE A 125 14.00 -1.58 7.99
N VAL A 126 12.94 -0.87 8.38
CA VAL A 126 12.96 0.58 8.57
C VAL A 126 12.52 0.91 9.99
N ALA A 127 13.16 1.90 10.61
CA ALA A 127 12.77 2.37 11.95
C ALA A 127 11.38 3.02 11.93
N GLU A 128 10.65 2.90 13.04
CA GLU A 128 9.31 3.50 13.20
C GLU A 128 9.28 5.00 12.91
N SER A 129 10.31 5.73 13.35
CA SER A 129 10.39 7.18 13.12
C SER A 129 10.65 7.58 11.66
N ALA A 130 11.03 6.64 10.80
CA ALA A 130 11.49 6.92 9.43
C ALA A 130 10.64 6.23 8.34
N TYR A 131 9.69 5.35 8.69
CA TYR A 131 9.04 4.52 7.68
C TYR A 131 8.12 5.30 6.75
N VAL A 132 7.39 6.32 7.22
CA VAL A 132 6.41 7.06 6.41
C VAL A 132 7.06 7.69 5.16
N PRO A 133 8.12 8.53 5.27
CA PRO A 133 8.78 9.06 4.08
C PRO A 133 9.47 7.97 3.25
N PHE A 134 9.85 6.84 3.85
CA PHE A 134 10.46 5.72 3.14
C PHE A 134 9.45 4.99 2.24
N VAL A 135 8.28 4.61 2.76
CA VAL A 135 7.27 3.84 2.01
C VAL A 135 6.55 4.70 0.97
N LEU A 136 6.43 6.01 1.20
CA LEU A 136 5.80 6.97 0.27
C LEU A 136 6.75 7.51 -0.80
N ARG A 137 8.00 7.03 -0.84
CA ARG A 137 9.00 7.52 -1.79
C ARG A 137 8.52 7.31 -3.24
N LYS A 138 8.59 8.36 -4.05
CA LYS A 138 8.28 8.30 -5.48
C LYS A 138 9.39 7.57 -6.25
N PRO A 139 9.07 6.82 -7.33
CA PRO A 139 10.10 6.25 -8.18
C PRO A 139 10.87 7.35 -8.93
N SER A 140 12.09 7.02 -9.37
CA SER A 140 12.96 7.94 -10.09
C SER A 140 12.42 8.32 -11.47
N LYS A 141 11.77 7.38 -12.17
CA LYS A 141 11.13 7.66 -13.46
C LYS A 141 9.63 7.84 -13.25
N PRO A 142 9.01 8.90 -13.80
CA PRO A 142 7.56 9.12 -13.66
C PRO A 142 6.70 7.98 -14.19
N SER A 143 7.19 7.23 -15.18
CA SER A 143 6.50 6.09 -15.79
C SER A 143 6.67 4.77 -15.03
N ASP A 144 7.59 4.70 -14.05
CA ASP A 144 7.81 3.47 -13.29
C ASP A 144 6.55 3.13 -12.49
N ARG A 145 6.21 1.84 -12.48
CA ARG A 145 5.11 1.28 -11.67
C ARG A 145 5.70 0.48 -10.54
N VAL A 146 5.69 1.06 -9.35
CA VAL A 146 6.21 0.49 -8.11
C VAL A 146 5.05 0.11 -7.21
N ILE A 147 5.23 -0.96 -6.45
CA ILE A 147 4.39 -1.30 -5.31
C ILE A 147 5.26 -1.48 -4.07
N THR A 148 4.83 -0.89 -2.96
CA THR A 148 5.46 -1.03 -1.66
C THR A 148 4.51 -1.74 -0.70
N LEU A 149 4.90 -2.92 -0.22
CA LEU A 149 4.17 -3.61 0.85
C LEU A 149 4.88 -3.33 2.18
N PHE A 150 4.14 -3.04 3.26
CA PHE A 150 4.77 -2.88 4.57
C PHE A 150 3.90 -3.41 5.72
N ALA A 151 4.57 -3.82 6.80
CA ALA A 151 3.93 -4.33 8.02
C ALA A 151 4.80 -4.06 9.27
N CYS A 152 4.22 -4.20 10.46
CA CYS A 152 4.95 -4.07 11.74
C CYS A 152 6.09 -5.10 11.86
N ASN A 153 7.21 -4.69 12.45
CA ASN A 153 8.36 -5.52 12.78
C ASN A 153 8.99 -5.02 14.10
N PRO A 154 9.67 -5.86 14.90
CA PRO A 154 9.57 -7.32 14.97
C PRO A 154 8.15 -7.80 15.34
N LEU A 155 7.90 -9.10 15.25
CA LEU A 155 6.57 -9.71 15.45
C LEU A 155 5.95 -9.47 16.83
N THR A 156 6.75 -9.15 17.84
CA THR A 156 6.30 -9.01 19.23
C THR A 156 6.43 -7.59 19.78
N ALA A 157 7.18 -6.71 19.11
CA ALA A 157 7.59 -5.43 19.66
C ALA A 157 7.27 -4.23 18.74
N HIS A 158 7.02 -4.45 17.45
CA HIS A 158 6.40 -3.49 16.52
C HIS A 158 7.07 -2.10 16.35
N TYR A 159 8.32 -1.92 16.81
CA TYR A 159 9.08 -0.65 16.76
C TYR A 159 9.80 -0.38 15.42
N GLN A 160 9.55 -1.21 14.41
CA GLN A 160 10.08 -1.13 13.06
C GLN A 160 9.00 -1.50 12.04
N ARG A 161 9.32 -1.32 10.76
CA ARG A 161 8.55 -1.84 9.63
C ARG A 161 9.41 -2.77 8.79
N ILE A 162 8.83 -3.89 8.38
CA ILE A 162 9.33 -4.64 7.23
C ILE A 162 8.70 -4.04 5.98
N VAL A 163 9.51 -3.74 4.98
CA VAL A 163 9.10 -3.08 3.74
C VAL A 163 9.61 -3.88 2.55
N VAL A 164 8.72 -4.18 1.60
CA VAL A 164 9.04 -4.87 0.35
C VAL A 164 8.78 -3.90 -0.80
N GLU A 165 9.78 -3.63 -1.62
CA GLU A 165 9.64 -2.86 -2.86
C GLU A 165 9.60 -3.84 -4.04
N ALA A 166 8.63 -3.67 -4.93
CA ALA A 166 8.48 -4.46 -6.16
C ALA A 166 8.11 -3.55 -7.34
N ARG A 167 8.42 -4.00 -8.57
CA ARG A 167 8.24 -3.22 -9.80
C ARG A 167 7.52 -4.02 -10.87
N ALA A 168 6.63 -3.38 -11.61
CA ALA A 168 6.10 -3.95 -12.85
C ALA A 168 6.99 -3.55 -14.02
N GLY A 169 7.21 -4.49 -14.95
CA GLY A 169 7.89 -4.23 -16.23
C GLY A 169 7.03 -3.43 -17.19
#